data_AF-A0A2V6Z8L8-F1
#
_entry.id   AF-A0A2V6Z8L8-F1
#
_cell.length_a   1.000
_cell.length_b   1.000
_cell.length_c   1.000
_cell.angle_alpha   90.00
_cell.angle_beta   90.00
_cell.angle_gamma   90.00
#
_symmetry.space_group_name_H-M   'P 1'
#
loop_
_entity.id
_entity.type
_entity.pdbx_description
1 polymer ?
#
loop_
_entity_poly.entity_id
_entity_poly.type
_entity_poly.pdbx_seq_one_letter_code
_entity_poly.pdbx_strand_id
1 'polypeptide(L)' 'MAAEPTIGRIPIRDLVRYYLRLGVLGFGGPVALVGQMERELVGEKKWLTKEEMREGIAVCQSLPGPLAIQVGIWISYIR' A
#
# COMPACT_ATOMS: atom_id res chain seq x y z
N MET A 1 7.82 -21.95 5.46
CA MET A 1 6.99 -20.73 5.56
C MET A 1 7.60 -19.89 6.67
N ALA A 2 8.58 -19.05 6.32
CA ALA A 2 9.26 -18.21 7.32
C ALA A 2 8.27 -17.12 7.76
N ALA A 3 8.09 -16.95 9.07
CA ALA A 3 7.29 -15.86 9.59
C ALA A 3 7.95 -14.54 9.17
N GLU A 4 7.31 -13.79 8.28
CA GLU A 4 7.80 -12.47 7.92
C GLU A 4 7.74 -11.55 9.15
N PRO A 5 8.74 -10.66 9.32
CA PRO A 5 8.78 -9.78 10.46
C PRO A 5 7.52 -8.91 10.50
N THR A 6 6.77 -8.99 11.59
CA THR A 6 5.65 -8.08 11.86
C THR A 6 6.21 -6.68 12.02
N ILE A 7 6.12 -5.87 10.97
CA ILE A 7 6.63 -4.49 11.00
C ILE A 7 5.74 -3.70 11.96
N GLY A 8 6.35 -2.89 12.84
CA GLY A 8 5.63 -2.13 13.86
C GLY A 8 4.64 -1.11 13.28
N ARG A 9 3.82 -0.51 14.16
CA ARG A 9 2.85 0.51 13.77
C ARG A 9 3.52 1.72 13.14
N ILE A 10 2.92 2.25 12.08
CA ILE A 10 3.42 3.44 11.38
C ILE A 10 2.68 4.66 11.94
N PRO A 11 3.40 5.75 12.31
CA PRO A 11 2.73 6.96 12.75
C PRO A 11 1.84 7.51 11.62
N ILE A 12 0.59 7.84 11.96
CA ILE A 12 -0.42 8.31 10.99
C ILE A 12 0.04 9.52 10.16
N ARG A 13 0.88 10.38 10.74
CA ARG A 13 1.48 11.53 10.04
C ARG A 13 2.28 11.09 8.82
N ASP A 14 3.01 9.99 8.92
CA ASP A 14 3.88 9.50 7.86
C ASP A 14 3.06 8.84 6.74
N LEU A 15 1.98 8.13 7.10
CA LEU A 15 0.97 7.63 6.14
C LEU A 15 0.28 8.79 5.41
N VAL A 16 -0.21 9.79 6.14
CA VAL A 16 -0.86 10.97 5.55
C VAL A 16 0.08 11.70 4.60
N ARG A 17 1.33 11.93 4.99
CA ARG A 17 2.35 12.57 4.13
C ARG A 17 2.63 11.73 2.88
N TYR A 18 2.67 10.41 3.03
CA TYR A 18 2.86 9.49 1.92
C TYR A 18 1.71 9.58 0.91
N TYR A 19 0.47 9.38 1.36
CA TYR A 19 -0.70 9.40 0.47
C TYR A 19 -0.95 10.78 -0.14
N LEU A 20 -0.66 11.86 0.58
CA LEU A 20 -0.77 13.22 0.03
C LEU A 20 0.24 13.44 -1.10
N ARG A 21 1.50 13.00 -0.92
CA ARG A 21 2.49 13.01 -2.01
C ARG A 21 2.05 12.12 -3.18
N LEU A 22 1.57 10.91 -2.89
CA LEU A 22 1.12 9.98 -3.91
C LEU A 22 -0.08 10.53 -4.69
N GLY A 23 -1.02 11.21 -4.04
CA GLY A 23 -2.17 11.82 -4.71
C GLY A 23 -1.79 13.03 -5.57
N VAL A 24 -0.82 13.84 -5.14
CA VAL A 24 -0.36 15.02 -5.89
C VAL A 24 0.54 14.65 -7.07
N LEU A 25 1.40 13.64 -6.91
CA LEU A 25 2.37 13.22 -7.93
C LEU A 25 1.94 11.98 -8.71
N GLY A 26 0.88 11.32 -8.28
CA GLY A 26 0.42 10.06 -8.84
C GLY A 26 -0.14 10.22 -10.24
N PHE A 27 0.42 9.48 -11.19
CA PHE A 27 0.00 9.50 -12.59
C PHE A 27 -0.02 8.07 -13.16
N GLY A 28 -0.69 7.87 -14.31
CA GLY A 28 -0.72 6.57 -15.00
C GLY A 28 -1.86 5.63 -14.59
N GLY A 29 -2.82 6.11 -13.81
CA GLY A 29 -4.03 5.37 -13.43
C GLY A 29 -3.85 4.39 -12.27
N PRO A 30 -4.92 3.68 -11.84
CA PRO A 30 -4.93 2.92 -10.59
C PRO A 30 -3.86 1.83 -10.49
N VAL A 31 -3.60 1.10 -11.58
CA VAL A 31 -2.60 0.03 -11.60
C VAL A 31 -1.18 0.58 -11.47
N ALA A 32 -0.89 1.72 -12.12
CA ALA A 32 0.41 2.38 -11.99
C ALA A 32 0.66 2.88 -10.55
N LEU A 33 -0.38 3.42 -9.91
CA LEU A 33 -0.32 3.86 -8.51
C LEU A 33 -0.07 2.69 -7.56
N VAL A 34 -0.75 1.56 -7.74
CA VAL A 34 -0.50 0.33 -6.95
C VAL A 34 0.92 -0.17 -7.16
N GLY A 35 1.45 -0.15 -8.39
CA GLY A 35 2.84 -0.49 -8.66
C GLY A 35 3.83 0.46 -7.99
N GLN A 36 3.50 1.75 -7.88
CA GLN A 36 4.29 2.72 -7.13
C GLN A 36 4.24 2.44 -5.62
N MET A 37 3.07 2.13 -5.08
CA MET A 37 2.90 1.70 -3.70
C MET A 37 3.76 0.47 -3.39
N GLU A 38 3.78 -0.54 -4.27
CA GLU A 38 4.61 -1.74 -4.06
C GLU A 38 6.10 -1.37 -4.00
N ARG A 39 6.60 -0.57 -4.94
CA ARG A 39 8.02 -0.14 -4.94
C ARG A 39 8.38 0.65 -3.68
N GLU A 40 7.57 1.63 -3.32
CA GLU A 40 7.87 2.55 -2.23
C GLU A 40 7.61 1.93 -0.85
N LEU A 41 6.51 1.20 -0.66
CA LEU A 41 6.09 0.66 0.64
C LEU A 41 6.74 -0.69 0.95
N VAL A 42 6.97 -1.55 -0.04
CA VAL A 42 7.64 -2.85 0.15
C VAL A 42 9.15 -2.70 -0.01
N GLY A 43 9.59 -2.06 -1.11
CA GLY A 43 11.01 -1.95 -1.45
C GLY A 43 11.77 -0.91 -0.64
N GLU A 44 11.41 0.36 -0.80
CA GLU A 44 12.18 1.48 -0.26
C GLU A 44 11.97 1.67 1.25
N LYS A 45 10.70 1.82 1.68
CA LYS A 45 10.35 2.11 3.07
C LYS A 45 10.29 0.86 3.94
N LYS A 46 10.06 -0.31 3.33
CA LYS A 46 9.85 -1.58 4.03
C LYS A 46 8.82 -1.42 5.15
N TRP A 47 7.72 -0.78 4.80
CA TRP A 47 6.54 -0.59 5.66
C TRP A 47 5.54 -1.71 5.50
N LEU A 48 5.60 -2.42 4.37
CA LEU A 48 4.81 -3.60 4.08
C LEU A 48 5.73 -4.73 3.64
N THR A 49 5.30 -5.96 3.86
CA THR A 49 5.91 -7.11 3.20
C THR A 49 5.30 -7.36 1.83
N LYS A 50 5.95 -8.22 1.04
CA LYS A 50 5.47 -8.54 -0.32
C LYS A 50 4.16 -9.33 -0.25
N GLU A 51 4.07 -10.26 0.70
CA GLU A 51 2.87 -11.04 0.97
C GLU A 51 1.70 -10.15 1.40
N GLU A 52 1.90 -9.22 2.35
CA GLU A 52 0.87 -8.27 2.79
C GLU A 52 0.32 -7.42 1.62
N MET A 53 1.21 -6.98 0.71
CA MET A 53 0.83 -6.21 -0.47
C MET A 53 -0.01 -7.07 -1.42
N ARG A 54 0.44 -8.30 -1.67
CA ARG A 54 -0.22 -9.23 -2.60
C ARG A 54 -1.61 -9.63 -2.10
N GLU A 55 -1.75 -9.90 -0.80
CA GLU A 55 -3.05 -10.16 -0.18
C GLU A 55 -3.98 -8.95 -0.31
N GLY A 56 -3.48 -7.75 -0.02
CA GLY A 56 -4.26 -6.52 -0.18
C GLY A 56 -4.76 -6.31 -1.61
N ILE A 57 -3.90 -6.51 -2.61
CA ILE A 57 -4.30 -6.43 -4.02
C ILE A 57 -5.37 -7.48 -4.36
N ALA A 58 -5.16 -8.73 -3.95
CA ALA A 58 -6.10 -9.82 -4.25
C ALA A 58 -7.50 -9.55 -3.66
N VAL A 59 -7.56 -9.08 -2.42
CA VAL A 59 -8.80 -8.67 -1.77
C VAL A 59 -9.43 -7.49 -2.51
N CYS A 60 -8.68 -6.42 -2.76
CA CYS A 60 -9.22 -5.20 -3.38
C CYS A 60 -9.69 -5.42 -4.82
N GLN A 61 -9.02 -6.27 -5.61
CA GLN A 61 -9.47 -6.60 -6.98
C GLN A 61 -10.82 -7.30 -7.02
N SER A 62 -11.24 -7.97 -5.94
CA SER A 62 -12.56 -8.60 -5.84
C SER A 62 -13.69 -7.60 -5.52
N LEU A 63 -13.34 -6.37 -5.11
CA LEU A 63 -14.29 -5.35 -4.68
C LEU A 63 -14.56 -4.34 -5.79
N PRO A 64 -15.80 -3.88 -5.98
CA PRO A 64 -16.09 -2.81 -6.92
C PRO A 64 -15.46 -1.50 -6.45
N GLY A 65 -14.69 -0.84 -7.31
CA GLY A 65 -14.16 0.50 -7.04
C GLY A 65 -12.72 0.73 -7.51
N PRO A 66 -12.15 1.91 -7.16
CA PRO A 66 -10.81 2.29 -7.55
C PRO A 66 -9.74 1.52 -6.75
N LEU A 67 -9.07 0.58 -7.41
CA LEU A 67 -8.08 -0.32 -6.80
C LEU A 67 -7.03 0.38 -5.93
N ALA A 68 -6.44 1.48 -6.41
CA ALA A 68 -5.39 2.19 -5.67
C ALA A 68 -5.87 2.75 -4.32
N ILE A 69 -7.11 3.24 -4.26
CA ILE A 69 -7.69 3.76 -3.03
C ILE A 69 -8.01 2.62 -2.07
N GLN A 70 -8.61 1.53 -2.56
CA GLN A 70 -8.92 0.37 -1.75
C GLN A 70 -7.65 -0.26 -1.15
N VAL A 71 -6.59 -0.41 -1.95
CA VAL A 71 -5.29 -0.91 -1.47
C VAL A 71 -4.67 0.05 -0.44
N GLY A 72 -4.78 1.37 -0.66
CA GLY A 72 -4.33 2.36 0.33
C GLY A 72 -5.06 2.25 1.68
N ILE A 73 -6.38 2.03 1.65
CA ILE A 73 -7.19 1.81 2.86
C ILE A 73 -6.80 0.50 3.54
N TRP A 74 -6.65 -0.58 2.77
CA TRP A 74 -6.20 -1.88 3.29
C TRP A 74 -4.86 -1.75 4.03
N ILE A 75 -3.87 -1.12 3.39
CA ILE A 75 -2.55 -0.89 3.97
C ILE A 75 -2.64 -0.08 5.27
N SER A 76 -3.47 0.95 5.29
CA SER A 76 -3.68 1.80 6.47
C SER A 76 -4.41 1.06 7.60
N TYR A 77 -5.20 0.04 7.27
CA TYR A 77 -5.90 -0.78 8.27
C TYR A 77 -4.95 -1.76 8.98
N ILE A 78 -3.94 -2.28 8.28
CA ILE A 78 -3.01 -3.26 8.84
C ILE A 78 -1.78 -2.66 9.54
N ARG A 79 -1.55 -1.33 9.46
CA ARG A 79 -0.37 -0.61 10.01
C ARG A 79 -0.73 0.41 11.08
#